data_AF-A0A952N335-F1
#
_entry.id   AF-A0A952N335-F1
#
_cell.length_a   1.000
_cell.length_b   1.000
_cell.length_c   1.000
_cell.angle_alpha   90.00
_cell.angle_beta   90.00
_cell.angle_gamma   90.00
#
_symmetry.space_group_name_H-M   'P 1'
#
loop_
_entity.id
_entity.type
_entity.pdbx_description
1 polymer ?
#
loop_
_entity_poly.entity_id
_entity_poly.type
_entity_poly.pdbx_seq_one_letter_code
_entity_poly.pdbx_strand_id
1 'polypeptide(L)'
;MWTIIQTKREYSRVLERIEELSVNPPSPKSEEGKELMLLGFLAAEYEEANFPIEYPDPIDAIKVRMDDLGLTVNDLLSIFGDKGTASKVLNRQRALSLSMIRGLSRKLALPAELLIKPIQSGYKSTGVAMVHEAEEKYGAKKKRK
;
A
#
# COMPACT_ATOMS: atom_id res chain seq x y z
N MET A 1 -20.14 -20.12 15.93
CA MET A 1 -20.82 -19.01 15.23
C MET A 1 -19.89 -17.80 15.29
N TRP A 2 -19.63 -17.15 14.15
CA TRP A 2 -18.73 -16.00 14.07
C TRP A 2 -19.42 -14.73 14.59
N THR A 3 -18.65 -13.85 15.21
CA THR A 3 -19.11 -12.56 15.77
C THR A 3 -18.20 -11.43 15.30
N ILE A 4 -18.60 -10.19 15.59
CA ILE A 4 -17.76 -9.01 15.34
C ILE A 4 -16.40 -9.21 16.01
N ILE A 5 -15.34 -8.89 15.27
CA ILE A 5 -13.96 -8.99 15.72
C ILE A 5 -13.62 -7.75 16.55
N GLN A 6 -13.13 -7.94 17.78
CA GLN A 6 -12.71 -6.83 18.65
C GLN A 6 -11.25 -6.91 19.05
N THR A 7 -10.62 -8.07 18.83
CA THR A 7 -9.25 -8.33 19.25
C THR A 7 -8.40 -8.91 18.13
N LYS A 8 -7.09 -8.69 18.22
CA LYS A 8 -6.11 -9.26 17.29
C LYS A 8 -6.16 -10.79 17.25
N ARG A 9 -6.48 -11.44 18.38
CA ARG A 9 -6.57 -12.91 18.47
C ARG A 9 -7.77 -13.46 17.68
N GLU A 10 -8.90 -12.78 17.72
CA GLU A 10 -10.08 -13.13 16.91
C GLU A 10 -9.82 -12.91 15.43
N TYR A 11 -9.15 -11.79 15.09
CA TYR A 11 -8.72 -11.49 13.72
C TYR A 11 -7.79 -12.58 13.17
N SER A 12 -6.78 -13.01 13.93
CA SER A 12 -5.91 -14.12 13.53
C SER A 12 -6.68 -15.42 13.28
N ARG A 13 -7.65 -15.76 14.13
CA ARG A 13 -8.49 -16.95 13.93
C ARG A 13 -9.33 -16.86 12.64
N VAL A 14 -9.84 -15.67 12.32
CA VAL A 14 -10.58 -15.43 11.07
C VAL A 14 -9.67 -15.62 9.86
N LEU A 15 -8.45 -15.08 9.89
CA LEU A 15 -7.48 -15.24 8.81
C LEU A 15 -7.07 -16.71 8.61
N GLU A 16 -6.80 -17.44 9.68
CA GLU A 16 -6.49 -18.88 9.63
C GLU A 16 -7.61 -19.65 8.93
N ARG A 17 -8.87 -19.35 9.28
CA ARG A 17 -10.02 -20.01 8.66
C ARG A 17 -10.21 -19.64 7.19
N ILE A 18 -9.98 -18.38 6.82
CA ILE A 18 -9.98 -17.94 5.42
C ILE A 18 -8.90 -18.70 4.63
N GLU A 19 -7.69 -18.83 5.19
CA GLU A 19 -6.59 -19.56 4.55
C GLU A 19 -6.96 -21.03 4.33
N GLU A 20 -7.53 -21.71 5.34
CA GLU A 20 -8.04 -23.08 5.23
C GLU A 20 -9.05 -23.24 4.08
N LEU A 21 -10.07 -22.38 4.02
CA LEU A 21 -11.11 -22.43 2.99
C LEU A 21 -10.56 -22.05 1.60
N SER A 22 -9.50 -21.26 1.54
CA SER A 22 -8.86 -20.84 0.28
C SER A 22 -8.01 -21.94 -0.37
N VAL A 23 -7.60 -22.97 0.38
CA VAL A 23 -6.85 -24.14 -0.17
C VAL A 23 -7.71 -24.91 -1.17
N ASN A 24 -8.99 -25.09 -0.87
CA ASN A 24 -9.97 -25.68 -1.79
C ASN A 24 -11.26 -24.84 -1.76
N PRO A 25 -11.33 -23.77 -2.60
CA PRO A 25 -12.39 -22.78 -2.53
C PRO A 25 -13.79 -23.40 -2.67
N PRO A 26 -14.68 -23.24 -1.67
CA PRO A 26 -16.03 -23.76 -1.75
C PRO A 26 -16.86 -23.02 -2.80
N SER A 27 -17.96 -23.64 -3.22
CA SER A 27 -18.96 -22.94 -4.04
C SER A 27 -19.55 -21.77 -3.26
N PRO A 28 -19.72 -20.57 -3.85
CA PRO A 28 -20.30 -19.42 -3.15
C PRO A 28 -21.70 -19.66 -2.59
N LYS A 29 -22.43 -20.66 -3.12
CA LYS A 29 -23.77 -21.04 -2.65
C LYS A 29 -23.75 -22.04 -1.50
N SER A 30 -22.62 -22.69 -1.22
CA SER A 30 -22.49 -23.63 -0.10
C SER A 30 -22.42 -22.88 1.22
N GLU A 31 -22.57 -23.62 2.32
CA GLU A 31 -22.48 -23.03 3.65
C GLU A 31 -21.07 -22.50 3.94
N GLU A 32 -20.04 -23.24 3.51
CA GLU A 32 -18.64 -22.82 3.60
C GLU A 32 -18.35 -21.61 2.69
N GLY A 33 -19.01 -21.49 1.54
CA GLY A 33 -18.91 -20.30 0.68
C GLY A 33 -19.48 -19.05 1.33
N LYS A 34 -20.64 -19.19 2.00
CA LYS A 34 -21.24 -18.11 2.80
C LYS A 34 -20.37 -17.76 4.02
N GLU A 35 -19.80 -18.78 4.67
CA GLU A 35 -18.84 -18.60 5.76
C GLU A 35 -17.63 -17.78 5.27
N LEU A 36 -17.01 -18.17 4.15
CA LEU A 36 -15.86 -17.45 3.59
C LEU A 36 -16.19 -15.98 3.28
N MET A 37 -17.37 -15.70 2.70
CA MET A 37 -17.83 -14.33 2.45
C MET A 37 -18.01 -13.53 3.75
N LEU A 38 -18.63 -14.12 4.77
CA LEU A 38 -18.79 -13.48 6.08
C LEU A 38 -17.45 -13.18 6.74
N LEU A 39 -16.53 -14.15 6.72
CA LEU A 39 -15.20 -13.99 7.29
C LEU A 39 -14.40 -12.88 6.59
N GLY A 40 -14.49 -12.80 5.26
CA GLY A 40 -13.88 -11.71 4.50
C GLY A 40 -14.44 -10.34 4.88
N PHE A 41 -15.76 -10.24 5.07
CA PHE A 41 -16.39 -9.00 5.55
C PHE A 41 -15.91 -8.62 6.97
N LEU A 42 -15.89 -9.58 7.90
CA LEU A 42 -15.44 -9.34 9.28
C LEU A 42 -13.96 -8.92 9.34
N ALA A 43 -13.11 -9.53 8.51
CA ALA A 43 -11.70 -9.16 8.39
C ALA A 43 -11.54 -7.72 7.89
N ALA A 44 -12.25 -7.35 6.81
CA ALA A 44 -12.19 -6.01 6.23
C ALA A 44 -12.63 -4.92 7.22
N GLU A 45 -13.74 -5.12 7.93
CA GLU A 45 -14.23 -4.18 8.96
C GLU A 45 -13.22 -3.99 10.09
N TYR A 46 -12.57 -5.08 10.54
CA TYR A 46 -11.52 -4.99 11.56
C TYR A 46 -10.27 -4.28 11.04
N GLU A 47 -9.86 -4.54 9.80
CA GLU A 47 -8.71 -3.93 9.15
C GLU A 47 -8.89 -2.43 8.96
N GLU A 48 -10.06 -1.97 8.52
CA GLU A 48 -10.35 -0.55 8.33
C GLU A 48 -10.15 0.25 9.63
N ALA A 49 -10.57 -0.31 10.76
CA ALA A 49 -10.43 0.33 12.07
C ALA A 49 -9.02 0.24 12.68
N ASN A 50 -8.27 -0.83 12.42
CA ASN A 50 -7.03 -1.16 13.14
C ASN A 50 -5.76 -1.08 12.29
N PHE A 51 -5.89 -1.19 10.97
CA PHE A 51 -4.81 -1.17 9.99
C PHE A 51 -5.17 -0.23 8.84
N PRO A 52 -5.38 1.07 9.11
CA PRO A 52 -5.66 2.03 8.05
C PRO A 52 -4.56 1.95 7.00
N ILE A 53 -4.94 1.88 5.72
CA ILE A 53 -3.99 1.85 4.62
C ILE A 53 -3.18 3.16 4.68
N GLU A 54 -1.97 3.07 5.24
CA GLU A 54 -1.01 4.15 5.17
C GLU A 54 -0.56 4.25 3.71
N TYR A 55 -1.08 5.25 3.02
CA TYR A 55 -0.57 5.60 1.71
C TYR A 55 0.94 5.84 1.83
N PRO A 56 1.74 5.35 0.87
CA PRO A 56 3.17 5.51 0.90
C PRO A 56 3.51 7.00 1.00
N ASP A 57 4.61 7.31 1.69
CA ASP A 57 5.14 8.67 1.74
C ASP A 57 5.24 9.21 0.29
N PRO A 58 4.79 10.46 0.03
CA PRO A 58 4.74 11.02 -1.32
C PRO A 58 6.06 10.88 -2.08
N ILE A 59 7.20 10.98 -1.38
CA ILE A 59 8.52 10.89 -1.98
C ILE A 59 8.88 9.46 -2.36
N ASP A 60 8.46 8.47 -1.57
CA ASP A 60 8.65 7.07 -1.94
C ASP A 60 7.79 6.71 -3.16
N ALA A 61 6.53 7.16 -3.19
CA ALA A 61 5.67 6.97 -4.35
C ALA A 61 6.26 7.58 -5.63
N ILE A 62 6.85 8.78 -5.54
CA ILE A 62 7.55 9.42 -6.67
C ILE A 62 8.74 8.56 -7.11
N LYS A 63 9.57 8.09 -6.18
CA LYS A 63 10.78 7.32 -6.49
C LYS A 63 10.47 5.97 -7.13
N VAL A 64 9.52 5.23 -6.56
CA VAL A 64 9.04 3.96 -7.14
C VAL A 64 8.50 4.21 -8.55
N ARG A 65 7.67 5.24 -8.71
CA ARG A 65 7.08 5.53 -10.02
C ARG A 65 8.09 6.02 -11.06
N MET A 66 9.15 6.69 -10.63
CA MET A 66 10.28 7.02 -11.49
C MET A 66 10.99 5.74 -11.96
N ASP A 67 11.23 4.79 -11.06
CA ASP A 67 11.88 3.51 -11.37
C ASP A 67 11.04 2.69 -12.37
N ASP A 68 9.74 2.53 -12.12
CA ASP A 68 8.79 1.85 -13.03
C ASP A 68 8.83 2.40 -14.46
N LEU A 69 9.03 3.72 -14.59
CA LEU A 69 9.02 4.44 -15.86
C LEU A 69 10.43 4.64 -16.45
N GLY A 70 11.48 4.16 -15.77
CA GLY A 70 12.87 4.39 -16.16
C GLY A 70 13.27 5.87 -16.21
N LEU A 71 12.63 6.71 -15.40
CA LEU A 71 12.86 8.15 -15.36
C LEU A 71 13.97 8.51 -14.38
N THR A 72 14.82 9.45 -14.79
CA THR A 72 15.84 10.04 -13.93
C THR A 72 15.35 11.34 -13.29
N VAL A 73 16.05 11.81 -12.26
CA VAL A 73 15.77 13.14 -11.67
C VAL A 73 15.89 14.25 -12.72
N ASN A 74 16.79 14.09 -13.70
CA ASN A 74 16.98 15.07 -14.77
C ASN A 74 15.71 15.25 -15.61
N ASP A 75 14.95 14.19 -15.83
CA ASP A 75 13.71 14.21 -16.61
C ASP A 75 12.57 14.97 -15.92
N LEU A 76 12.69 15.19 -14.60
CA LEU A 76 11.72 15.91 -13.78
C LEU A 76 12.18 17.32 -13.40
N LEU A 77 13.36 17.78 -13.86
CA LEU A 77 13.88 19.12 -13.50
C LEU A 77 12.95 20.26 -13.94
N SER A 78 12.21 20.08 -15.04
CA SER A 78 11.19 21.06 -15.47
C SER A 78 10.06 21.25 -14.44
N ILE A 79 9.85 20.26 -13.55
CA ILE A 79 8.85 20.32 -12.48
C ILE A 79 9.47 20.85 -11.18
N PHE A 80 10.71 20.42 -10.86
CA PHE A 80 11.40 20.86 -9.65
C PHE A 80 12.08 22.24 -9.77
N GLY A 81 12.27 22.74 -10.98
CA GLY A 81 12.99 23.97 -11.31
C GLY A 81 14.49 23.73 -11.46
N ASP A 82 15.15 23.25 -10.41
CA ASP A 82 16.60 23.04 -10.38
C ASP A 82 17.01 21.76 -9.62
N LYS A 83 18.27 21.32 -9.82
CA LYS A 83 18.80 20.10 -9.19
C LYS A 83 18.87 20.18 -7.67
N GLY A 84 19.15 21.36 -7.11
CA GLY A 84 19.21 21.57 -5.67
C GLY A 84 17.83 21.45 -5.02
N THR A 85 16.81 22.03 -5.65
CA THR A 85 15.41 21.89 -5.23
C THR A 85 14.93 20.45 -5.36
N ALA A 86 15.22 19.77 -6.47
CA ALA A 86 14.89 18.36 -6.65
C ALA A 86 15.52 17.49 -5.55
N SER A 87 16.80 17.70 -5.24
CA SER A 87 17.50 16.97 -4.17
C SER A 87 16.86 17.22 -2.81
N LYS A 88 16.56 18.48 -2.45
CA LYS A 88 15.92 18.81 -1.16
C LYS A 88 14.57 18.13 -1.02
N VAL A 89 13.77 18.10 -2.08
CA VAL A 89 12.45 17.44 -2.06
C VAL A 89 12.59 15.92 -1.97
N LEU A 90 13.40 15.30 -2.83
CA LEU A 90 13.59 13.84 -2.86
C LEU A 90 14.30 13.29 -1.60
N ASN A 91 14.98 14.16 -0.86
CA ASN A 91 15.56 13.87 0.45
C ASN A 91 14.69 14.37 1.63
N ARG A 92 13.43 14.74 1.38
CA ARG A 92 12.44 15.15 2.41
C ARG A 92 12.81 16.39 3.23
N GLN A 93 13.79 17.16 2.75
CA GLN A 93 14.22 18.42 3.36
C GLN A 93 13.32 19.59 2.97
N ARG A 94 12.43 19.39 1.98
CA ARG A 94 11.47 20.40 1.52
C ARG A 94 10.17 19.73 1.09
N ALA A 95 9.04 20.33 1.50
CA ALA A 95 7.72 19.93 1.06
C ALA A 95 7.50 20.20 -0.45
N LEU A 96 6.63 19.41 -1.08
CA LEU A 96 6.19 19.66 -2.44
C LEU A 96 5.37 20.95 -2.49
N SER A 97 5.65 21.81 -3.47
CA SER A 97 4.76 22.93 -3.78
C SER A 97 3.54 22.46 -4.57
N LEU A 98 2.49 23.27 -4.61
CA LEU A 98 1.30 22.97 -5.42
C LEU A 98 1.60 22.85 -6.92
N SER A 99 2.59 23.61 -7.42
CA SER A 99 3.03 23.48 -8.82
C SER A 99 3.73 22.15 -9.06
N MET A 100 4.59 21.70 -8.14
CA MET A 100 5.25 20.39 -8.20
C MET A 100 4.22 19.26 -8.15
N ILE A 101 3.25 19.31 -7.23
CA ILE A 101 2.18 18.31 -7.11
C ILE A 101 1.44 18.14 -8.45
N ARG A 102 1.00 19.24 -9.05
CA ARG A 102 0.30 19.20 -10.36
C ARG A 102 1.18 18.66 -11.48
N GLY A 103 2.47 19.03 -11.50
CA GLY A 103 3.43 18.55 -12.49
C GLY A 103 3.69 17.05 -12.37
N LEU A 104 3.98 16.59 -11.16
CA LEU A 104 4.26 15.19 -10.86
C LEU A 104 3.04 14.31 -11.09
N SER A 105 1.85 14.75 -10.65
CA SER A 105 0.61 14.00 -10.88
C SER A 105 0.38 13.72 -12.37
N ARG A 106 0.58 14.72 -13.25
CA ARG A 106 0.48 14.53 -14.70
C ARG A 106 1.60 13.67 -15.27
N LYS A 107 2.86 13.91 -14.87
CA LYS A 107 4.03 13.27 -15.46
C LYS A 107 4.20 11.81 -15.03
N LEU A 108 3.85 11.50 -13.79
CA LEU A 108 4.01 10.18 -13.19
C LEU A 108 2.69 9.39 -13.10
N ALA A 109 1.56 10.01 -13.50
CA ALA A 109 0.21 9.45 -13.36
C ALA A 109 -0.13 9.07 -11.90
N LEU A 110 0.37 9.85 -10.93
CA LEU A 110 0.08 9.67 -9.51
C LEU A 110 -1.14 10.51 -9.09
N PRO A 111 -2.06 9.98 -8.27
CA PRO A 111 -3.16 10.77 -7.72
C PRO A 111 -2.64 11.98 -6.93
N ALA A 112 -3.26 13.14 -7.12
CA ALA A 112 -2.85 14.35 -6.40
C ALA A 112 -3.00 14.19 -4.88
N GLU A 113 -4.01 13.45 -4.43
CA GLU A 113 -4.27 13.14 -3.01
C GLU A 113 -3.10 12.41 -2.35
N LEU A 114 -2.40 11.54 -3.09
CA LEU A 114 -1.19 10.88 -2.62
C LEU A 114 -0.05 11.89 -2.40
N LEU A 115 0.06 12.89 -3.28
CA LEU A 115 1.16 13.86 -3.27
C LEU A 115 0.94 15.04 -2.30
N ILE A 116 -0.31 15.29 -1.87
CA ILE A 116 -0.65 16.37 -0.93
C ILE A 116 -0.31 16.00 0.52
N LYS A 117 -0.12 14.72 0.82
CA LYS A 117 0.15 14.26 2.19
C LYS A 117 1.44 14.90 2.74
N PRO A 118 1.51 15.17 4.06
CA PRO A 118 2.74 15.64 4.69
C PRO A 118 3.87 14.65 4.44
N ILE A 119 5.04 15.16 4.05
CA ILE A 119 6.24 14.35 3.91
C ILE A 119 6.71 13.94 5.31
N GLN A 120 6.87 12.64 5.55
CA GLN A 120 7.31 12.14 6.85
C GLN A 120 8.84 12.26 6.98
N SER A 121 9.31 13.32 7.65
CA SER A 121 10.73 13.49 7.99
C SER A 121 11.16 12.42 8.99
N GLY A 122 11.86 11.39 8.52
CA GLY A 122 12.32 10.26 9.34
C GLY A 122 11.78 8.89 8.90
N TYR A 123 11.02 8.82 7.79
CA TYR A 123 10.56 7.55 7.23
C TYR A 123 11.77 6.68 6.85
N LYS A 124 12.07 5.67 7.68
CA LYS A 124 12.79 4.49 7.22
C LYS A 124 11.85 3.81 6.23
N SER A 125 12.33 3.45 5.05
CA SER A 125 11.59 2.82 3.94
C SER A 125 10.91 1.47 4.26
N THR A 126 10.75 1.14 5.55
CA THR A 126 10.18 -0.07 6.10
C THR A 126 8.72 -0.34 5.70
N GLY A 127 7.94 0.68 5.32
CA GLY A 127 6.53 0.45 4.92
C GLY A 127 6.39 -0.28 3.59
N VAL A 128 7.16 0.12 2.56
CA VAL A 128 7.21 -0.59 1.26
C VAL A 128 7.84 -1.98 1.44
N ALA A 129 8.83 -2.09 2.33
CA ALA A 129 9.41 -3.37 2.71
C ALA A 129 8.39 -4.31 3.38
N MET A 130 7.43 -3.80 4.18
CA MET A 130 6.39 -4.62 4.79
C MET A 130 5.36 -5.13 3.78
N VAL A 131 5.02 -4.37 2.74
CA VAL A 131 4.12 -4.85 1.67
C VAL A 131 4.84 -5.91 0.82
N HIS A 132 6.11 -5.69 0.48
CA HIS A 132 6.93 -6.69 -0.21
C HIS A 132 7.18 -7.94 0.66
N GLU A 133 7.40 -7.78 1.97
CA GLU A 133 7.58 -8.89 2.91
C GLU A 133 6.26 -9.66 3.09
N ALA A 134 5.11 -8.99 3.07
CA ALA A 134 3.81 -9.65 3.02
C ALA A 134 3.59 -10.37 1.68
N GLU A 135 3.94 -9.78 0.55
CA GLU A 135 3.85 -10.43 -0.77
C GLU A 135 4.83 -11.61 -0.92
N GLU A 136 6.02 -11.56 -0.33
CA GLU A 136 6.94 -12.71 -0.31
C GLU A 136 6.46 -13.79 0.66
N LYS A 137 6.04 -13.43 1.87
CA LYS A 137 5.63 -14.37 2.91
C LYS A 137 4.30 -15.06 2.60
N TYR A 138 3.37 -14.36 1.93
CA TYR A 138 2.06 -14.88 1.57
C TYR A 138 1.91 -15.22 0.07
N GLY A 139 2.75 -14.69 -0.82
CA GLY A 139 2.77 -15.02 -2.26
C GLY A 139 3.63 -16.24 -2.62
N ALA A 140 4.60 -16.62 -1.79
CA ALA A 140 5.47 -17.78 -2.06
C ALA A 140 4.78 -19.15 -2.02
N LYS A 141 3.55 -19.26 -1.48
CA LYS A 141 2.80 -20.53 -1.47
C LYS A 141 2.20 -20.93 -2.82
N LYS A 142 2.24 -20.08 -3.86
CA LYS A 142 1.63 -20.35 -5.18
C LYS A 142 2.51 -21.10 -6.20
N LYS A 143 3.75 -21.49 -5.86
CA LYS A 143 4.61 -22.25 -6.79
C LYS A 143 5.27 -23.47 -6.15
N ARG A 144 4.50 -24.52 -5.87
CA ARG A 144 4.96 -25.91 -5.93
C ARG A 144 3.80 -26.79 -6.41
N LYS A 145 3.73 -26.95 -7.74
CA LYS A 145 3.18 -28.14 -8.40
C LYS A 145 4.33 -29.13 -8.56
#